data_AF-A0A1A8QS47-F1
#
_entry.id   AF-A0A1A8QS47-F1
#
_cell.length_a   1.000
_cell.length_b   1.000
_cell.length_c   1.000
_cell.angle_alpha   90.00
_cell.angle_beta   90.00
_cell.angle_gamma   90.00
#
_symmetry.space_group_name_H-M   'P 1'
#
loop_
_entity.id
_entity.type
_entity.pdbx_description
1 polymer ?
#
loop_
_entity_poly.entity_id
_entity_poly.type
_entity_poly.pdbx_seq_one_letter_code
_entity_poly.pdbx_strand_id
1 'polypeptide(L)'
;DVVAILDVHIEVHEMWAEPLLTQIKGDRTVVTSPVFDRVNFDDLKVIPYLSAAHAFDWALWCMYEGFSPDYYKLNDSSLPGKSPS
;
A
#
# COMPACT_ATOMS: atom_id res chain seq x y z
N ASP A 1 18.11 -11.29 -1.92
CA ASP A 1 16.84 -11.45 -2.67
C ASP A 1 15.66 -10.85 -1.92
N VAL A 2 14.56 -10.61 -2.66
CA VAL A 2 13.27 -10.09 -2.18
C VAL A 2 12.18 -10.99 -2.77
N VAL A 3 11.14 -11.27 -1.98
CA VAL A 3 9.96 -12.02 -2.43
C VAL A 3 8.79 -11.06 -2.50
N ALA A 4 8.08 -11.05 -3.63
CA ALA A 4 6.80 -10.38 -3.80
C ALA A 4 5.69 -11.43 -3.81
N ILE A 5 4.63 -11.21 -3.01
CA ILE A 5 3.45 -12.07 -2.95
C ILE A 5 2.30 -11.30 -3.59
N LEU A 6 1.67 -11.91 -4.59
CA LEU A 6 0.62 -11.31 -5.40
C LEU A 6 -0.54 -12.29 -5.53
N ASP A 7 -1.77 -11.79 -5.48
CA ASP A 7 -2.95 -12.59 -5.79
C ASP A 7 -3.00 -12.90 -7.29
N VAL A 8 -3.72 -13.97 -7.65
CA VAL A 8 -3.82 -14.45 -9.05
C VAL A 8 -4.66 -13.54 -9.95
N HIS A 9 -5.29 -12.51 -9.39
CA HIS A 9 -6.25 -11.63 -10.03
C HIS A 9 -5.91 -10.16 -9.78
N ILE A 10 -4.68 -9.77 -10.12
CA ILE A 10 -4.16 -8.40 -9.96
C ILE A 10 -3.68 -7.85 -11.30
N GLU A 11 -3.69 -6.52 -11.39
CA GLU A 11 -3.02 -5.74 -12.43
C GLU A 11 -2.02 -4.81 -11.75
N VAL A 12 -0.88 -4.54 -12.39
CA VAL A 12 0.17 -3.68 -11.83
C VAL A 12 0.32 -2.40 -12.64
N HIS A 13 0.55 -1.29 -11.94
CA HIS A 13 0.91 -0.02 -12.56
C HIS A 13 2.36 -0.03 -13.05
N GLU A 14 2.68 0.89 -13.96
CA GLU A 14 4.07 1.21 -14.26
C GLU A 14 4.81 1.63 -12.99
N MET A 15 6.05 1.16 -12.84
CA MET A 15 6.90 1.43 -11.70
C MET A 15 6.33 1.01 -10.32
N TRP A 16 5.51 -0.04 -10.28
CA TRP A 16 4.92 -0.51 -9.01
C TRP A 16 5.95 -1.09 -8.03
N ALA A 17 7.06 -1.64 -8.53
CA ALA A 17 8.01 -2.40 -7.71
C ALA A 17 9.18 -1.55 -7.20
N GLU A 18 9.66 -0.60 -7.99
CA GLU A 18 10.86 0.19 -7.73
C GLU A 18 10.78 1.01 -6.43
N PRO A 19 9.66 1.67 -6.10
CA PRO A 19 9.52 2.35 -4.81
C PRO A 19 9.59 1.37 -3.64
N LEU A 20 8.96 0.20 -3.75
CA LEU A 20 8.96 -0.83 -2.72
C LEU A 20 10.37 -1.41 -2.50
N LEU A 21 11.04 -1.76 -3.59
CA LEU A 21 12.41 -2.30 -3.57
C LEU A 21 13.41 -1.26 -3.05
N THR A 22 13.19 0.03 -3.31
CA THR A 22 14.04 1.12 -2.79
C THR A 22 13.96 1.19 -1.26
N GLN A 23 12.75 1.11 -0.68
CA GLN A 23 12.59 1.08 0.78
C GLN A 23 13.26 -0.16 1.40
N ILE A 24 13.03 -1.33 0.80
CA ILE A 24 13.62 -2.60 1.25
C ILE A 24 15.15 -2.58 1.14
N LYS A 25 15.70 -1.97 0.09
CA LYS A 25 17.15 -1.80 -0.08
C LYS A 25 17.73 -0.87 0.99
N GLY A 26 16.99 0.16 1.39
CA GLY A 26 17.39 1.09 2.45
C GLY A 26 17.40 0.43 3.84
N ASP A 27 16.41 -0.40 4.13
CA ASP A 27 16.30 -1.15 5.38
C ASP A 27 15.76 -2.56 5.11
N ARG A 28 16.59 -3.59 5.32
CA ARG A 28 16.20 -4.97 5.04
C ARG A 28 15.19 -5.55 6.03
N THR A 29 14.86 -4.83 7.10
CA THR A 29 13.88 -5.25 8.12
C THR A 29 12.46 -4.81 7.80
N VAL A 30 12.27 -3.95 6.80
CA VAL A 30 10.94 -3.45 6.41
C VAL A 30 10.19 -4.45 5.53
N VAL A 31 8.89 -4.56 5.79
CA VAL A 31 7.91 -5.18 4.90
C VAL A 31 7.08 -4.04 4.31
N THR A 32 6.89 -4.04 3.00
CA THR A 32 6.20 -2.97 2.28
C THR A 32 5.00 -3.52 1.52
N SER A 33 3.95 -2.70 1.40
CA SER A 33 2.79 -2.95 0.56
C SER A 33 2.58 -1.76 -0.38
N PRO A 34 2.14 -1.99 -1.63
CA PRO A 34 1.65 -0.91 -2.48
C PRO A 34 0.26 -0.45 -2.03
N VAL A 35 -0.22 0.64 -2.61
CA VAL A 35 -1.64 1.00 -2.54
C VAL A 35 -2.45 0.01 -3.36
N PHE A 36 -3.55 -0.48 -2.80
CA PHE A 36 -4.45 -1.40 -3.49
C PHE A 36 -5.62 -0.64 -4.13
N ASP A 37 -5.47 -0.33 -5.42
CA ASP A 37 -6.59 0.15 -6.22
C ASP A 37 -7.61 -0.96 -6.45
N ARG A 38 -8.88 -0.58 -6.61
CA ARG A 38 -9.95 -1.55 -6.82
C ARG A 38 -10.15 -1.81 -8.30
N VAL A 39 -10.04 -3.08 -8.70
CA VAL A 39 -10.60 -3.55 -9.97
C VAL A 39 -12.03 -4.00 -9.73
N ASN A 40 -13.00 -3.38 -10.40
CA ASN A 40 -14.40 -3.77 -10.29
C ASN A 40 -14.63 -5.17 -10.88
N PHE A 41 -15.36 -6.00 -10.15
CA PHE A 41 -15.65 -7.38 -10.57
C PHE A 41 -16.46 -7.46 -11.87
N ASP A 42 -17.46 -6.60 -12.03
CA ASP A 42 -18.43 -6.70 -13.13
C ASP A 42 -17.91 -6.14 -14.46
N ASP A 43 -17.12 -5.06 -14.41
CA ASP A 43 -16.69 -4.31 -15.60
C ASP A 43 -15.18 -4.09 -15.72
N LEU A 44 -14.39 -4.66 -14.81
CA LEU A 44 -12.92 -4.55 -14.75
C LEU A 44 -12.39 -3.11 -14.71
N LYS A 45 -13.24 -2.12 -14.42
CA LYS A 45 -12.76 -0.74 -14.27
C LYS A 45 -11.91 -0.61 -13.02
N VAL A 46 -10.75 0.03 -13.19
CA VAL A 46 -9.86 0.41 -12.11
C VAL A 46 -10.37 1.68 -11.44
N ILE A 47 -10.55 1.65 -10.13
CA ILE A 47 -10.88 2.78 -9.28
C ILE A 47 -9.67 3.08 -8.40
N PRO A 48 -8.98 4.21 -8.62
CA PRO A 48 -7.84 4.61 -7.80
C PRO A 48 -8.25 4.90 -6.36
N TYR A 49 -7.47 4.42 -5.40
CA TYR A 49 -7.68 4.65 -3.97
C TYR A 49 -6.65 5.64 -3.45
N LEU A 50 -7.04 6.40 -2.41
CA LEU A 50 -6.08 7.21 -1.67
C LEU A 50 -5.25 6.29 -0.77
N SER A 51 -3.97 6.63 -0.60
CA SER A 51 -3.09 5.93 0.34
C SER A 51 -3.66 6.00 1.75
N ALA A 52 -3.76 4.84 2.39
CA ALA A 52 -4.27 4.67 3.74
C ALA A 52 -3.41 3.64 4.50
N ALA A 53 -3.39 3.74 5.82
CA ALA A 53 -2.76 2.74 6.66
C ALA A 53 -3.64 1.49 6.78
N HIS A 54 -3.00 0.34 6.97
CA HIS A 54 -3.70 -0.91 7.30
C HIS A 54 -3.91 -1.03 8.81
N ALA A 55 -5.12 -1.40 9.20
CA ALA A 55 -5.51 -1.64 10.59
C ALA A 55 -6.44 -2.84 10.71
N PHE A 56 -6.88 -3.12 11.93
CA PHE A 56 -7.91 -4.11 12.20
C PHE A 56 -8.80 -3.66 13.35
N ASP A 57 -10.07 -4.07 13.32
CA ASP A 57 -11.00 -3.82 14.41
C ASP A 57 -10.87 -4.87 15.54
N TRP A 58 -11.68 -4.75 16.59
CA TRP A 58 -11.69 -5.72 17.69
C TRP A 58 -12.17 -7.11 17.30
N ALA A 59 -12.81 -7.27 16.14
CA ALA A 59 -13.13 -8.57 15.55
C ALA A 59 -11.98 -9.13 14.69
N LEU A 60 -10.84 -8.43 14.64
CA LEU A 60 -9.66 -8.74 13.84
C LEU A 60 -9.92 -8.67 12.33
N TRP A 61 -10.89 -7.86 11.89
CA TRP A 61 -11.15 -7.65 10.47
C TRP A 61 -10.26 -6.54 9.92
N CYS A 62 -9.60 -6.83 8.80
CA CYS A 62 -8.76 -5.86 8.11
C CYS A 62 -9.59 -4.65 7.66
N MET A 63 -9.06 -3.46 7.90
CA MET A 63 -9.67 -2.21 7.48
C MET A 63 -8.58 -1.20 7.07
N TYR A 64 -9.03 -0.12 6.42
CA TYR A 64 -8.19 1.03 6.11
C TYR A 64 -8.46 2.15 7.09
N GLU A 65 -7.40 2.82 7.54
CA GLU A 65 -7.47 4.02 8.36
C GLU A 65 -6.60 5.13 7.78
N GLY A 66 -6.90 6.38 8.15
CA GLY A 66 -6.05 7.50 7.76
C GLY A 66 -4.67 7.40 8.41
N PHE A 67 -3.64 7.88 7.71
CA PHE A 67 -2.30 8.01 8.30
C PHE A 67 -2.30 9.04 9.44
N SER A 68 -1.21 9.07 10.19
CA SER A 68 -1.00 10.11 11.22
C SER A 68 -1.02 11.52 10.62
N PRO A 69 -1.42 12.55 11.38
CA PRO A 69 -1.41 13.93 10.91
C PRO A 69 -0.04 14.41 10.40
N ASP A 70 1.05 13.87 10.95
CA ASP A 70 2.40 14.24 10.55
C ASP A 70 2.74 13.74 9.15
N TYR A 71 2.22 12.57 8.73
CA TYR A 71 2.34 12.11 7.36
C TYR A 71 1.73 13.12 6.38
N TYR A 72 0.51 13.60 6.65
CA TYR A 72 -0.16 14.56 5.78
C TYR A 72 0.53 15.93 5.73
N LYS A 73 1.21 16.35 6.80
CA LYS A 73 1.99 17.60 6.82
C LYS A 73 3.19 17.58 5.86
N LEU A 74 3.73 16.40 5.54
CA LEU A 74 4.83 16.26 4.59
C LEU A 74 4.39 16.63 3.16
N ASN A 75 3.11 16.47 2.85
CA ASN A 75 2.51 16.79 1.54
C ASN A 75 3.30 16.20 0.35
N ASP A 76 3.82 14.99 0.54
CA ASP A 76 4.60 14.26 -0.45
C ASP A 76 4.13 12.79 -0.45
N SER A 77 3.44 12.41 -1.53
CA SER A 77 2.91 11.06 -1.70
C SER A 77 3.95 10.02 -2.12
N SER A 78 5.20 10.42 -2.37
CA SER A 78 6.30 9.50 -2.66
C SER A 78 6.93 8.90 -1.40
N LEU A 79 6.66 9.49 -0.23
CA LEU A 79 7.17 9.02 1.05
C LEU A 79 6.31 7.85 1.58
N PRO A 80 6.94 6.83 2.19
CA PRO A 80 6.20 5.71 2.76
C PRO A 80 5.39 6.14 3.99
N GLY A 81 4.11 5.76 4.03
CA GLY A 81 3.28 5.86 5.23
C GLY A 81 3.51 4.67 6.18
N LYS A 82 3.52 4.91 7.49
CA LYS A 82 3.61 3.84 8.49
C LYS A 82 2.24 3.17 8.67
N SER A 83 2.25 1.87 8.94
CA SER A 83 1.07 1.07 9.24
C SER A 83 1.40 0.06 10.35
N PRO A 84 0.53 -0.13 11.36
CA PRO A 84 -0.68 0.66 11.64
C PRO A 84 -0.37 2.15 11.92
N SER A 85 -1.41 3.00 11.88
CA SER A 85 -1.31 4.47 11.98
C SER A 85 -0.70 4.95 13.30
#